data_AF-A0A0C9TLS2-F1
#
_entry.id   AF-A0A0C9TLS2-F1
#
_cell.length_a   1.000
_cell.length_b   1.000
_cell.length_c   1.000
_cell.angle_alpha   90.00
_cell.angle_beta   90.00
_cell.angle_gamma   90.00
#
_symmetry.space_group_name_H-M   'P 1'
#
loop_
_entity.id
_entity.type
_entity.pdbx_description
1 polymer ?
#
loop_
_entity_poly.entity_id
_entity_poly.type
_entity_poly.pdbx_seq_one_letter_code
_entity_poly.pdbx_strand_id
1 'polypeptide(L)'
;MADGGTHFRNEEVTQFCEENSIEHITTPAYAPWTNGLIENSNKILLGRLKRFCAPDIDTTDYEDIDVDSIPYNWPEHLDEAIRSMNDRILPALGFTPRELLWGMQTKGTKESLQEAIGRNEAEQHFTFTD
;
A
#
# COMPACT_ATOMS: atom_id res chain seq x y z
N MET A 1 5.73 -8.00 -11.72
CA MET A 1 5.34 -6.97 -12.69
C MET A 1 6.06 -5.68 -12.32
N ALA A 2 6.73 -5.05 -13.28
CA ALA A 2 7.44 -3.79 -13.09
C ALA A 2 7.13 -2.84 -14.25
N ASP A 3 7.54 -1.56 -14.14
CA ASP A 3 7.51 -0.67 -15.30
C ASP A 3 8.55 -1.08 -16.36
N GLY A 4 8.47 -0.44 -17.53
CA GLY A 4 9.40 -0.66 -18.64
C GLY A 4 10.74 0.06 -18.49
N GLY A 5 11.06 0.57 -17.30
CA GLY A 5 12.30 1.28 -17.02
C GLY A 5 13.53 0.40 -17.27
N THR A 6 14.64 1.01 -17.67
CA THR A 6 15.89 0.30 -18.01
C THR A 6 16.46 -0.50 -16.83
N HIS A 7 16.15 -0.09 -15.60
CA HIS A 7 16.53 -0.82 -14.39
C HIS A 7 15.84 -2.17 -14.24
N PHE A 8 14.64 -2.34 -14.80
CA PHE A 8 13.94 -3.62 -14.81
C PHE A 8 14.09 -4.32 -16.17
N ARG A 9 14.19 -3.56 -17.26
CA ARG A 9 14.41 -4.09 -18.61
C ARG A 9 15.89 -4.10 -18.98
N ASN A 10 16.63 -5.05 -18.42
CA ASN A 10 18.01 -5.33 -18.79
C ASN A 10 18.31 -6.83 -18.79
N GLU A 11 19.49 -7.18 -19.31
CA GLU A 11 19.95 -8.55 -19.47
C GLU A 11 20.16 -9.25 -18.12
N GLU A 12 20.74 -8.55 -17.13
CA GLU A 12 21.00 -9.10 -15.80
C GLU A 12 19.70 -9.54 -15.08
N VAL A 13 18.67 -8.68 -15.11
CA VAL A 13 17.36 -8.99 -14.53
C VAL A 13 16.68 -10.13 -15.30
N THR A 14 16.81 -10.17 -16.62
CA THR A 14 16.24 -11.24 -17.44
C THR A 14 16.87 -12.59 -17.08
N GLN A 15 18.20 -12.65 -17.03
CA GLN A 15 18.94 -13.84 -16.64
C GLN A 15 18.57 -14.29 -15.22
N PHE A 16 18.52 -13.36 -14.26
CA PHE A 16 18.11 -13.66 -12.89
C PHE A 16 16.71 -14.28 -12.83
N CYS A 17 15.75 -13.74 -13.60
CA CYS A 17 14.40 -14.28 -13.66
C CYS A 17 14.36 -15.68 -14.27
N GLU A 18 15.11 -15.94 -15.34
CA GLU A 18 15.19 -17.26 -15.97
C GLU A 18 15.79 -18.31 -15.02
N GLU A 19 16.90 -17.99 -14.35
CA GLU A 19 17.55 -18.88 -13.39
C GLU A 19 16.65 -19.24 -12.19
N ASN A 20 15.79 -18.31 -11.77
CA ASN A 20 14.89 -18.49 -10.63
C ASN A 20 13.48 -18.94 -11.04
N SER A 21 13.24 -19.26 -12.31
CA SER A 21 11.91 -19.65 -12.83
C SER A 21 10.82 -18.61 -12.53
N ILE A 22 11.18 -17.32 -12.62
CA ILE A 22 10.29 -16.17 -12.39
C ILE A 22 9.82 -15.64 -13.75
N GLU A 23 8.51 -15.51 -13.93
CA GLU A 23 7.95 -14.85 -15.11
C GLU A 23 8.17 -13.33 -15.02
N HIS A 24 9.02 -12.79 -15.90
CA HIS A 24 9.32 -11.36 -15.93
C HIS A 24 8.29 -10.59 -16.77
N ILE A 25 7.31 -9.99 -16.09
CA ILE A 25 6.25 -9.19 -16.71
C ILE A 25 6.58 -7.69 -16.59
N THR A 26 6.66 -6.97 -17.71
CA THR A 26 6.80 -5.51 -17.74
C THR A 26 5.55 -4.84 -18.31
N THR A 27 5.18 -3.69 -17.74
CA THR A 27 4.02 -2.92 -18.16
C THR A 27 4.27 -2.30 -19.54
N PRO A 28 3.33 -2.45 -20.50
CA PRO A 28 3.48 -1.84 -21.81
C PRO A 28 3.38 -0.31 -21.71
N ALA A 29 4.07 0.39 -22.60
CA ALA A 29 4.27 1.85 -22.54
C ALA A 29 2.99 2.71 -22.50
N TYR A 30 1.83 2.14 -22.87
CA TYR A 30 0.56 2.84 -22.92
C TYR A 30 -0.49 2.30 -21.93
N ALA A 31 -0.10 1.48 -20.95
CA ALA A 31 -1.01 0.92 -19.94
C ALA A 31 -0.59 1.22 -18.49
N PRO A 32 -0.40 2.49 -18.09
CA PRO A 32 0.07 2.84 -16.74
C PRO A 32 -0.85 2.31 -15.62
N TRP A 33 -2.15 2.12 -15.90
CA TRP A 33 -3.10 1.56 -14.93
C TRP A 33 -2.74 0.15 -14.44
N THR A 34 -1.93 -0.63 -15.17
CA THR A 34 -1.52 -1.97 -14.72
C THR A 34 -0.55 -1.90 -13.53
N ASN A 35 0.18 -0.79 -13.38
CA ASN A 35 1.04 -0.52 -12.22
C ASN A 35 0.35 0.32 -11.13
N GLY A 36 -0.95 0.60 -11.25
CA GLY A 36 -1.65 1.47 -10.31
C GLY A 36 -1.62 0.98 -8.86
N LEU A 37 -1.55 -0.34 -8.62
CA LEU A 37 -1.43 -0.89 -7.28
C LEU A 37 -0.10 -0.54 -6.61
N ILE A 38 1.02 -0.68 -7.33
CA ILE A 38 2.34 -0.35 -6.79
C ILE A 38 2.50 1.17 -6.66
N GLU A 39 2.00 1.95 -7.61
CA GLU A 39 2.01 3.41 -7.54
C GLU A 39 1.22 3.93 -6.32
N ASN A 40 0.02 3.41 -6.08
CA ASN A 40 -0.76 3.76 -4.91
C ASN A 40 -0.08 3.33 -3.60
N SER A 41 0.55 2.15 -3.59
CA SER A 41 1.32 1.68 -2.43
C SER A 41 2.51 2.61 -2.14
N ASN A 42 3.21 3.07 -3.18
CA ASN A 42 4.31 4.02 -3.04
C ASN A 42 3.85 5.37 -2.47
N LYS A 43 2.71 5.90 -2.92
CA LYS A 43 2.12 7.13 -2.35
C LYS A 43 1.86 7.00 -0.84
N ILE A 44 1.28 5.87 -0.42
CA ILE A 44 1.03 5.60 1.00
C ILE A 44 2.36 5.50 1.77
N LEU A 45 3.36 4.81 1.23
CA LEU A 45 4.68 4.67 1.86
C LEU A 45 5.34 6.03 2.07
N LEU A 46 5.41 6.86 1.03
CA LEU A 46 5.98 8.21 1.10
C LEU A 46 5.25 9.07 2.13
N GLY A 47 3.91 8.97 2.19
CA GLY A 47 3.11 9.70 3.17
C GLY A 47 3.38 9.29 4.62
N ARG A 48 3.67 8.00 4.86
CA ARG A 48 4.08 7.49 6.17
C ARG A 48 5.48 7.96 6.54
N LEU A 49 6.44 7.85 5.61
CA LEU A 49 7.81 8.30 5.83
C LEU A 49 7.85 9.79 6.19
N LYS A 50 7.15 10.65 5.44
CA LYS A 50 7.06 12.08 5.75
C LYS A 50 6.56 12.34 7.17
N ARG A 51 5.50 11.64 7.58
CA ARG A 51 4.92 11.77 8.92
C ARG A 51 5.89 11.34 10.03
N PHE A 52 6.69 10.31 9.80
CA PHE A 52 7.68 9.85 10.78
C PHE A 52 8.92 10.74 10.82
N CYS A 53 9.37 11.23 9.66
CA CYS A 53 10.50 12.14 9.59
C CYS A 53 10.19 13.55 10.10
N ALA A 54 8.93 13.99 10.02
CA ALA A 54 8.49 15.33 10.40
C ALA A 54 7.14 15.29 11.14
N PRO A 55 7.12 14.80 12.41
CA PRO A 55 5.89 14.63 13.17
C PRO A 55 5.18 15.95 13.51
N ASP A 56 5.92 17.06 13.55
CA ASP A 56 5.40 18.40 13.87
C ASP A 56 4.76 19.12 12.67
N ILE A 57 4.87 18.55 11.46
CA ILE A 57 4.28 19.11 10.25
C ILE A 57 2.94 18.41 10.00
N ASP A 58 1.83 19.14 10.20
CA ASP A 58 0.48 18.70 9.88
C ASP A 58 0.24 18.72 8.36
N THR A 59 0.85 17.79 7.62
CA THR A 59 0.48 17.56 6.22
C THR A 59 -0.61 16.52 6.17
N THR A 60 -1.86 16.99 6.27
CA THR A 60 -3.08 16.18 6.12
C THR A 60 -3.31 15.74 4.67
N ASP A 61 -2.68 16.39 3.69
CA ASP A 61 -2.85 16.08 2.26
C ASP A 61 -1.75 15.16 1.73
N TYR A 62 -2.15 13.95 1.33
CA TYR A 62 -1.31 12.90 0.73
C TYR A 62 -1.19 13.01 -0.80
N GLU A 63 -1.83 14.02 -1.39
CA GLU A 63 -1.82 14.26 -2.82
C GLU A 63 -0.60 15.15 -3.12
N ASP A 64 0.34 14.61 -3.90
CA ASP A 64 1.56 15.27 -4.38
C ASP A 64 2.69 15.44 -3.35
N ILE A 65 3.34 14.32 -3.03
CA ILE A 65 4.53 14.29 -2.17
C ILE A 65 5.78 14.59 -3.00
N ASP A 66 6.45 15.70 -2.69
CA ASP A 66 7.80 15.98 -3.17
C ASP A 66 8.81 15.07 -2.46
N VAL A 67 9.49 14.22 -3.23
CA VAL A 67 10.48 13.27 -2.70
C VAL A 67 11.66 14.01 -2.06
N ASP A 68 12.05 15.17 -2.60
CA ASP A 68 13.16 15.97 -2.08
C ASP A 68 12.80 16.64 -0.74
N SER A 69 11.52 16.72 -0.41
CA SER A 69 11.03 17.24 0.88
C SER A 69 11.10 16.24 2.03
N ILE A 70 11.42 14.97 1.76
CA ILE A 70 11.53 13.92 2.78
C ILE A 70 12.87 14.10 3.52
N PRO A 71 12.86 14.35 4.84
CA PRO A 71 14.09 14.51 5.61
C PRO A 71 14.98 13.25 5.53
N TYR A 72 16.30 13.47 5.57
CA TYR A 72 17.32 12.43 5.30
C TYR A 72 17.31 11.26 6.30
N ASN A 73 16.64 11.39 7.45
CA ASN A 73 16.49 10.30 8.42
C ASN A 73 15.40 9.28 8.05
N TRP A 74 14.77 9.38 6.88
CA TRP A 74 13.78 8.41 6.41
C TRP A 74 14.23 6.94 6.43
N PRO A 75 15.51 6.58 6.23
CA PRO A 75 15.93 5.18 6.32
C PRO A 75 15.72 4.60 7.73
N GLU A 76 15.82 5.43 8.78
CA GLU A 76 15.59 5.02 10.17
C GLU A 76 14.12 4.70 10.45
N HIS A 77 13.21 5.25 9.65
CA HIS A 77 11.76 5.10 9.79
C HIS A 77 11.16 4.11 8.78
N LEU A 78 11.97 3.52 7.89
CA LEU A 78 11.49 2.64 6.83
C LEU A 78 10.77 1.40 7.38
N ASP A 79 11.38 0.74 8.37
CA ASP A 79 10.79 -0.45 9.00
C ASP A 79 9.45 -0.14 9.68
N GLU A 80 9.36 1.02 10.33
CA GLU A 80 8.12 1.47 10.98
C GLU A 80 7.04 1.82 9.94
N ALA A 81 7.42 2.44 8.82
CA ALA A 81 6.52 2.73 7.71
C ALA A 81 5.95 1.44 7.08
N ILE A 82 6.81 0.46 6.80
CA ILE A 82 6.39 -0.84 6.27
C ILE A 82 5.47 -1.56 7.27
N ARG A 83 5.82 -1.56 8.56
CA ARG A 83 4.97 -2.13 9.61
C ARG A 83 3.59 -1.45 9.64
N SER A 84 3.56 -0.12 9.66
CA SER A 84 2.33 0.66 9.66
C SER A 84 1.44 0.38 8.45
N MET A 85 2.04 0.17 7.26
CA MET A 85 1.30 -0.21 6.06
C MET A 85 0.71 -1.62 6.16
N ASN A 86 1.50 -2.57 6.65
CA ASN A 86 1.07 -3.97 6.77
C ASN A 86 0.06 -4.23 7.89
N ASP A 87 -0.02 -3.34 8.88
CA ASP A 87 -0.98 -3.39 9.99
C ASP A 87 -2.26 -2.56 9.76
N ARG A 88 -2.35 -1.85 8.62
CA ARG A 88 -3.54 -1.07 8.26
C ARG A 88 -4.64 -1.97 7.70
N ILE A 89 -5.86 -1.84 8.20
CA ILE A 89 -7.04 -2.50 7.62
C ILE A 89 -7.31 -1.91 6.23
N LEU A 90 -7.40 -2.78 5.22
CA LEU A 90 -7.83 -2.42 3.88
C LEU A 90 -9.36 -2.35 3.87
N PRO A 91 -9.99 -1.17 3.70
CA PRO A 91 -11.45 -1.03 3.83
C PRO A 91 -12.24 -1.94 2.90
N ALA A 92 -11.73 -2.20 1.69
CA ALA A 92 -12.38 -3.07 0.72
C ALA A 92 -12.39 -4.55 1.13
N LEU A 93 -11.44 -4.98 1.97
CA LEU A 93 -11.29 -6.39 2.37
C LEU A 93 -11.63 -6.63 3.84
N GLY A 94 -11.59 -5.60 4.69
CA GLY A 94 -11.78 -5.73 6.13
C GLY A 94 -10.59 -6.37 6.87
N PHE A 95 -9.51 -6.71 6.16
CA PHE A 95 -8.30 -7.33 6.70
C PHE A 95 -7.07 -6.47 6.44
N THR A 96 -6.05 -6.65 7.27
CA THR A 96 -4.73 -6.05 7.03
C THR A 96 -3.92 -6.88 6.02
N PRO A 97 -2.97 -6.29 5.26
CA PRO A 97 -2.07 -7.05 4.40
C PRO A 97 -1.33 -8.17 5.13
N ARG A 98 -0.94 -7.93 6.38
CA ARG A 98 -0.30 -8.92 7.25
C ARG A 98 -1.18 -10.16 7.47
N GLU A 99 -2.46 -9.95 7.73
CA GLU A 99 -3.41 -11.04 7.95
C GLU A 99 -3.68 -11.82 6.66
N LEU A 100 -3.75 -11.14 5.51
CA LEU A 100 -3.87 -11.79 4.21
C LEU A 100 -2.65 -12.65 3.89
N LEU A 101 -1.45 -12.18 4.24
CA LEU A 101 -0.20 -12.90 3.99
C LEU A 101 -0.06 -14.16 4.86
N TRP A 102 -0.45 -14.10 6.13
CA TRP A 102 -0.23 -15.20 7.08
C TRP A 102 -1.48 -16.03 7.41
N GLY A 103 -2.67 -15.58 7.00
CA GLY A 103 -3.94 -16.23 7.35
C GLY A 103 -4.27 -16.19 8.84
N MET A 104 -3.58 -15.36 9.63
CA MET A 104 -3.76 -15.25 11.08
C MET A 104 -4.35 -13.90 11.43
N GLN A 105 -5.52 -13.89 12.08
CA GLN A 105 -6.17 -12.66 12.54
C GLN A 105 -5.45 -12.06 13.76
N THR A 106 -5.24 -10.75 13.73
CA THR A 106 -4.79 -9.96 14.88
C THR A 106 -6.00 -9.56 15.73
N LYS A 107 -5.78 -9.30 17.03
CA LYS A 107 -6.89 -9.09 17.99
C LYS A 107 -7.80 -7.91 17.62
N GLY A 108 -7.27 -6.83 17.04
CA GLY A 108 -8.03 -5.62 16.72
C GLY A 108 -8.97 -5.74 15.51
N THR A 109 -8.64 -6.58 14.53
CA THR A 109 -9.41 -6.65 13.27
C THR A 109 -10.80 -7.23 13.46
N LYS A 110 -10.98 -8.17 14.41
CA LYS A 110 -12.29 -8.76 14.71
C LYS A 110 -13.32 -7.72 15.15
N GLU A 111 -12.90 -6.77 15.97
CA GLU A 111 -13.74 -5.69 16.49
C GLU A 111 -14.11 -4.71 15.35
N SER A 112 -13.13 -4.37 14.50
CA SER A 112 -13.35 -3.49 13.35
C SER A 112 -14.28 -4.08 12.29
N LEU A 113 -14.20 -5.39 12.03
CA LEU A 113 -15.07 -6.11 11.10
C LEU A 113 -16.53 -6.13 11.59
N GLN A 114 -16.74 -6.37 12.89
CA GLN A 114 -18.06 -6.32 13.50
C GLN A 114 -18.67 -4.92 13.43
N GLU A 115 -17.88 -3.87 13.70
CA GLU A 115 -18.34 -2.49 13.55
C GLU A 115 -18.65 -2.11 12.09
N ALA A 116 -17.84 -2.55 11.14
CA ALA A 116 -18.05 -2.26 9.72
C ALA A 116 -19.30 -2.96 9.15
N ILE A 117 -19.56 -4.20 9.57
CA ILE A 117 -20.79 -4.93 9.23
C ILE A 117 -22.00 -4.24 9.87
N GLY A 118 -21.91 -3.87 11.16
CA GLY A 118 -23.01 -3.19 11.86
C GLY A 118 -23.37 -1.82 11.28
N ARG A 119 -22.39 -1.06 10.75
CA ARG A 119 -22.66 0.20 10.03
C ARG A 119 -23.37 -0.02 8.69
N ASN A 120 -22.96 -1.03 7.93
CA ASN A 120 -23.60 -1.37 6.65
C ASN A 120 -25.06 -1.82 6.84
N GLU A 121 -25.35 -2.59 7.88
CA GLU A 121 -26.72 -3.00 8.22
C GLU A 121 -27.59 -1.81 8.64
N ALA A 122 -27.03 -0.86 9.41
CA ALA A 122 -27.73 0.36 9.79
C ALA A 122 -28.04 1.25 8.57
N GLU A 123 -27.08 1.45 7.67
CA GLU A 123 -27.29 2.25 6.44
C GLU A 123 -28.36 1.63 5.53
N GLN A 124 -28.40 0.30 5.40
CA GLN A 124 -29.45 -0.38 4.65
C GLN A 124 -30.84 -0.23 5.30
N HIS A 125 -30.91 -0.23 6.63
CA HIS A 125 -32.19 -0.06 7.35
C HIS A 125 -32.74 1.37 7.25
N PHE A 126 -31.90 2.39 7.05
CA PHE A 126 -32.34 3.76 6.79
C PHE A 126 -32.80 3.99 5.34
N THR A 127 -32.43 3.13 4.38
CA THR A 127 -32.86 3.25 2.98
C THR A 127 -34.25 2.67 2.66
N PHE A 128 -34.92 2.03 3.63
CA PHE A 128 -36.23 1.39 3.42
C PHE A 128 -37.42 2.15 4.05
N THR A 129 -37.18 3.31 4.66
CA THR A 129 -38.20 4.21 5.19
C THR A 129 -38.21 5.52 4.40
N ASP A 130 -38.77 5.48 3.21
CA ASP A 130 -39.43 6.60 2.52
C ASP A 130 -40.44 6.03 1.49
#